data_AF-A0A955V1I4-F1
#
_entry.id   AF-A0A955V1I4-F1
#
_cell.length_a   1.000
_cell.length_b   1.000
_cell.length_c   1.000
_cell.angle_alpha   90.00
_cell.angle_beta   90.00
_cell.angle_gamma   90.00
#
_symmetry.space_group_name_H-M   'P 1'
#
loop_
_entity.id
_entity.type
_entity.pdbx_description
1 polymer ?
#
loop_
_entity_poly.entity_id
_entity_poly.type
_entity_poly.pdbx_seq_one_letter_code
_entity_poly.pdbx_strand_id
1 'polypeptide(L)'
;MRAALEPLVETLLYEGYALYPYTPGAVKNATPTPFGIVYPPIHARGSNAGFDHLRLECIAEAPAGAAFDVEVRFLHATGTGNEATARSLAVDAFRLRASASAQTRRARWGGDAGEPALDVALEVVGEPRGEERWHVRVELRNETAAPSAAAADRWSALPHAMLSVHVVLELGAGRFVSPLETEGRGCRNVNTWPVLASPDDDVLVGAAIVLPDHPELSPQSLGSLFDGTEIEEALWLHLQTLSPDELAAIAESDPTVRDAVDRARTAAAPDVERLH
;
A
#
# COMPACT_ATOMS: atom_id res chain seq x y z
N MET A 1 10.61 15.98 5.99
CA MET A 1 10.39 15.19 4.76
C MET A 1 9.27 14.18 4.94
N ARG A 2 9.36 13.29 5.94
CA ARG A 2 8.25 12.40 6.37
C ARG A 2 6.85 13.05 6.41
N ALA A 3 6.73 14.27 6.95
CA ALA A 3 5.46 15.01 7.01
C ALA A 3 4.89 15.46 5.64
N ALA A 4 5.75 15.62 4.61
CA ALA A 4 5.31 16.01 3.27
C ALA A 4 4.81 14.79 2.45
N LEU A 5 5.23 13.58 2.83
CA LEU A 5 4.82 12.33 2.20
C LEU A 5 3.62 11.67 2.88
N GLU A 6 3.33 12.07 4.11
CA GLU A 6 2.16 11.61 4.87
C GLU A 6 0.87 11.71 4.04
N PRO A 7 0.56 12.84 3.37
CA PRO A 7 -0.68 12.95 2.58
C PRO A 7 -0.69 12.02 1.36
N LEU A 8 0.48 11.80 0.73
CA LEU A 8 0.61 10.88 -0.41
C LEU A 8 0.33 9.45 0.03
N VAL A 9 1.01 8.98 1.08
CA VAL A 9 0.86 7.60 1.56
C VAL A 9 -0.53 7.36 2.13
N GLU A 10 -1.12 8.34 2.83
CA GLU A 10 -2.51 8.27 3.30
C GLU A 10 -3.51 8.21 2.14
N THR A 11 -3.30 9.01 1.10
CA THR A 11 -4.12 8.96 -0.12
C THR A 11 -4.06 7.57 -0.76
N LEU A 12 -2.85 7.07 -1.02
CA LEU A 12 -2.63 5.76 -1.62
C LEU A 12 -3.19 4.61 -0.77
N LEU A 13 -3.19 4.76 0.56
CA LEU A 13 -3.71 3.74 1.48
C LEU A 13 -5.22 3.51 1.26
N TYR A 14 -5.98 4.59 1.05
CA TYR A 14 -7.44 4.52 0.92
C TYR A 14 -7.96 4.55 -0.52
N GLU A 15 -7.17 5.01 -1.50
CA GLU A 15 -7.59 5.14 -2.90
C GLU A 15 -8.11 3.81 -3.49
N GLY A 16 -7.30 2.74 -3.42
CA GLY A 16 -7.71 1.41 -3.89
C GLY A 16 -8.86 0.79 -3.08
N TYR A 17 -9.02 1.20 -1.82
CA TYR A 17 -10.06 0.73 -0.91
C TYR A 17 -11.42 1.40 -1.19
N ALA A 18 -11.41 2.68 -1.57
CA ALA A 18 -12.59 3.48 -1.92
C ALA A 18 -13.08 3.19 -3.35
N LEU A 19 -12.16 2.98 -4.30
CA LEU A 19 -12.47 2.67 -5.72
C LEU A 19 -13.06 1.27 -5.91
N TYR A 20 -12.72 0.34 -5.03
CA TYR A 20 -13.20 -1.04 -5.05
C TYR A 20 -13.73 -1.42 -3.68
N PRO A 21 -14.87 -0.86 -3.24
CA PRO A 21 -15.46 -1.24 -1.97
C PRO A 21 -15.70 -2.74 -2.03
N TYR A 22 -15.06 -3.52 -1.17
CA TYR A 22 -15.08 -4.98 -1.18
C TYR A 22 -16.48 -5.51 -0.83
N THR A 23 -17.48 -5.27 -1.67
CA THR A 23 -18.86 -5.72 -1.51
C THR A 23 -19.07 -7.00 -2.33
N PRO A 24 -19.73 -8.03 -1.78
CA PRO A 24 -20.00 -9.28 -2.48
C PRO A 24 -20.86 -9.14 -3.76
N GLY A 25 -21.54 -8.00 -3.96
CA GLY A 25 -22.49 -7.78 -5.06
C GLY A 25 -21.94 -7.08 -6.30
N ALA A 26 -20.79 -6.40 -6.23
CA ALA A 26 -20.27 -5.66 -7.37
C ALA A 26 -19.61 -6.61 -8.39
N VAL A 27 -20.09 -6.62 -9.63
CA VAL A 27 -19.57 -7.49 -10.71
C VAL A 27 -18.08 -7.25 -10.98
N LYS A 28 -17.59 -6.02 -10.78
CA LYS A 28 -16.16 -5.67 -10.87
C LYS A 28 -15.31 -6.31 -9.76
N ASN A 29 -15.93 -6.69 -8.64
CA ASN A 29 -15.27 -7.35 -7.50
C ASN A 29 -15.23 -8.89 -7.63
N ALA A 30 -15.81 -9.45 -8.69
CA ALA A 30 -15.68 -10.89 -8.97
C ALA A 30 -14.24 -11.26 -9.40
N THR A 31 -13.50 -10.29 -9.97
CA THR A 31 -12.11 -10.44 -10.39
C THR A 31 -11.27 -9.19 -10.02
N PRO A 32 -11.14 -8.82 -8.74
CA PRO A 32 -10.39 -7.62 -8.35
C PRO A 32 -8.92 -7.83 -8.64
N THR A 33 -8.28 -6.83 -9.26
CA THR A 33 -6.84 -6.79 -9.45
C THR A 33 -6.16 -6.83 -8.08
N PRO A 34 -5.34 -7.84 -7.75
CA PRO A 34 -4.96 -8.18 -6.38
C PRO A 34 -3.86 -7.28 -5.79
N PHE A 35 -3.57 -6.15 -6.42
CA PHE A 35 -2.38 -5.39 -6.12
C PHE A 35 -2.40 -4.83 -4.69
N GLY A 36 -1.29 -5.02 -3.97
CA GLY A 36 -1.14 -4.55 -2.60
C GLY A 36 -1.94 -5.36 -1.57
N ILE A 37 -2.51 -6.52 -1.92
CA ILE A 37 -3.11 -7.43 -0.93
C ILE A 37 -2.12 -8.53 -0.57
N VAL A 38 -1.84 -8.69 0.72
CA VAL A 38 -1.01 -9.78 1.25
C VAL A 38 -1.89 -10.74 2.05
N TYR A 39 -2.28 -11.82 1.40
CA TYR A 39 -3.22 -12.83 1.90
C TYR A 39 -2.60 -13.76 2.95
N PRO A 40 -3.40 -14.43 3.78
CA PRO A 40 -2.88 -15.51 4.62
C PRO A 40 -2.30 -16.65 3.76
N PRO A 41 -1.27 -17.37 4.22
CA PRO A 41 -0.59 -18.40 3.40
C PRO A 41 -1.51 -19.47 2.84
N ILE A 42 -2.59 -19.82 3.55
CA ILE A 42 -3.56 -20.83 3.12
C ILE A 42 -4.32 -20.40 1.85
N HIS A 43 -4.59 -19.10 1.68
CA HIS A 43 -5.26 -18.56 0.49
C HIS A 43 -4.26 -18.41 -0.67
N ALA A 44 -3.09 -17.82 -0.40
CA ALA A 44 -2.07 -17.57 -1.42
C ALA A 44 -1.61 -18.88 -2.11
N ARG A 45 -1.46 -19.99 -1.37
CA ARG A 45 -1.10 -21.30 -1.94
C ARG A 45 -2.10 -21.84 -2.97
N GLY A 46 -3.38 -21.50 -2.81
CA GLY A 46 -4.46 -21.93 -3.70
C GLY A 46 -4.74 -20.96 -4.85
N SER A 47 -4.10 -19.79 -4.85
CA SER A 47 -4.36 -18.71 -5.80
C SER A 47 -3.20 -18.55 -6.78
N ASN A 48 -3.51 -18.42 -8.07
CA ASN A 48 -2.50 -18.12 -9.10
C ASN A 48 -2.04 -16.65 -9.09
N ALA A 49 -2.72 -15.76 -8.36
CA ALA A 49 -2.47 -14.32 -8.38
C ALA A 49 -2.42 -13.67 -6.98
N GLY A 50 -2.64 -14.45 -5.92
CA GLY A 50 -2.57 -13.98 -4.53
C GLY A 50 -1.20 -14.27 -3.93
N PHE A 51 -0.60 -13.26 -3.28
CA PHE A 51 0.66 -13.41 -2.58
C PHE A 51 0.44 -13.42 -1.06
N ASP A 52 1.21 -14.24 -0.35
CA ASP A 52 1.32 -14.20 1.13
C ASP A 52 2.45 -13.28 1.60
N HIS A 53 3.12 -12.61 0.66
CA HIS A 53 4.16 -11.65 0.93
C HIS A 53 4.17 -10.50 -0.08
N LEU A 54 4.85 -9.42 0.31
CA LEU A 54 5.32 -8.36 -0.55
C LEU A 54 6.85 -8.36 -0.47
N ARG A 55 7.50 -8.19 -1.62
CA ARG A 55 8.95 -7.99 -1.68
C ARG A 55 9.26 -6.74 -2.46
N LEU A 56 9.98 -5.83 -1.81
CA LEU A 56 10.57 -4.65 -2.41
C LEU A 56 12.10 -4.84 -2.48
N GLU A 57 12.68 -4.65 -3.64
CA GLU A 57 14.13 -4.60 -3.84
C GLU A 57 14.50 -3.27 -4.51
N CYS A 58 15.53 -2.60 -3.99
CA CYS A 58 16.05 -1.35 -4.53
C CYS A 58 17.56 -1.23 -4.34
N ILE A 59 18.16 -0.28 -5.03
CA ILE A 59 19.57 0.09 -4.86
C ILE A 59 19.64 1.44 -4.16
N ALA A 60 20.48 1.55 -3.13
CA ALA A 60 20.80 2.80 -2.46
C ALA A 60 22.27 3.17 -2.68
N GLU A 61 22.50 4.44 -3.03
CA GLU A 61 23.81 5.08 -3.06
C GLU A 61 23.98 5.89 -1.77
N ALA A 62 24.72 5.34 -0.81
CA ALA A 62 24.81 5.90 0.54
C ALA A 62 26.16 5.57 1.19
N PRO A 63 26.69 6.49 2.02
CA PRO A 63 27.94 6.24 2.75
C PRO A 63 27.79 5.06 3.72
N ALA A 64 28.89 4.36 3.98
CA ALA A 64 28.90 3.28 4.96
C ALA A 64 28.44 3.79 6.34
N GLY A 65 27.53 3.05 6.99
CA GLY A 65 26.95 3.43 8.27
C GLY A 65 25.73 4.36 8.19
N ALA A 66 25.34 4.81 6.99
CA ALA A 66 24.04 5.45 6.78
C ALA A 66 22.91 4.58 7.37
N ALA A 67 21.94 5.24 8.00
CA ALA A 67 20.70 4.59 8.39
C ALA A 67 19.59 4.94 7.42
N PHE A 68 18.63 4.04 7.32
CA PHE A 68 17.30 4.37 6.82
C PHE A 68 16.24 3.78 7.74
N ASP A 69 15.09 4.44 7.71
CA ASP A 69 13.88 3.94 8.35
C ASP A 69 13.06 3.16 7.31
N VAL A 70 12.41 2.09 7.75
CA VAL A 70 11.45 1.34 6.93
C VAL A 70 10.12 1.31 7.67
N GLU A 71 9.08 1.81 7.03
CA GLU A 71 7.72 1.72 7.52
C GLU A 71 6.85 0.99 6.51
N VAL A 72 5.99 0.12 6.98
CA VAL A 72 4.92 -0.48 6.18
C VAL A 72 3.59 0.02 6.71
N ARG A 73 2.71 0.44 5.82
CA ARG A 73 1.34 0.84 6.13
C ARG A 73 0.35 0.01 5.32
N PHE A 74 -0.75 -0.35 5.95
CA PHE A 74 -1.78 -1.18 5.34
C PHE A 74 -3.11 -1.03 6.09
N LEU A 75 -4.17 -1.49 5.46
CA LEU A 75 -5.51 -1.59 6.03
C LEU A 75 -5.77 -3.02 6.51
N HIS A 76 -6.38 -3.15 7.69
CA HIS A 76 -6.79 -4.42 8.28
C HIS A 76 -8.32 -4.43 8.49
N ALA A 77 -9.02 -5.31 7.76
CA ALA A 77 -10.47 -5.47 7.85
C ALA A 77 -10.87 -6.01 9.24
N THR A 78 -11.33 -5.11 10.11
CA THR A 78 -11.55 -5.39 11.55
C THR A 78 -12.98 -5.12 12.01
N GLY A 79 -13.82 -4.48 11.19
CA GLY A 79 -15.20 -4.11 11.54
C GLY A 79 -16.29 -4.87 10.77
N THR A 80 -17.54 -4.53 11.07
CA THR A 80 -18.72 -5.02 10.32
C THR A 80 -18.99 -4.12 9.12
N GLY A 81 -19.20 -4.67 7.92
CA GLY A 81 -19.64 -3.87 6.77
C GLY A 81 -18.53 -3.13 6.01
N ASN A 82 -17.46 -3.83 5.58
CA ASN A 82 -16.35 -3.22 4.82
C ASN A 82 -15.73 -2.01 5.53
N GLU A 83 -15.46 -2.17 6.82
CA GLU A 83 -14.63 -1.24 7.60
C GLU A 83 -13.21 -1.79 7.71
N ALA A 84 -12.20 -0.93 7.61
CA ALA A 84 -10.81 -1.32 7.78
C ALA A 84 -10.04 -0.31 8.64
N THR A 85 -9.23 -0.83 9.54
CA THR A 85 -8.38 -0.02 10.41
C THR A 85 -7.00 0.12 9.78
N ALA A 86 -6.49 1.34 9.65
CA ALA A 86 -5.10 1.58 9.28
C ALA A 86 -4.14 1.04 10.35
N ARG A 87 -3.12 0.30 9.91
CA ARG A 87 -2.06 -0.28 10.72
C ARG A 87 -0.71 0.09 10.14
N SER A 88 0.31 0.12 11.00
CA SER A 88 1.69 0.29 10.56
C SER A 88 2.66 -0.59 11.35
N LEU A 89 3.78 -0.94 10.71
CA LEU A 89 4.90 -1.66 11.31
C LEU A 89 6.21 -1.05 10.81
N ALA A 90 7.11 -0.71 11.72
CA ALA A 90 8.36 -0.05 11.37
C ALA A 90 9.61 -0.79 11.88
N VAL A 91 10.68 -0.63 11.12
CA VAL A 91 12.07 -0.91 11.48
C VAL A 91 12.80 0.42 11.47
N ASP A 92 13.03 0.97 12.66
CA ASP A 92 13.74 2.25 12.80
C ASP A 92 15.26 2.04 12.74
N ALA A 93 15.95 2.98 12.09
CA ALA A 93 17.39 3.12 12.02
C ALA A 93 18.16 1.87 11.57
N PHE A 94 17.69 1.19 10.52
CA PHE A 94 18.43 0.10 9.89
C PHE A 94 19.75 0.63 9.32
N ARG A 95 20.88 0.10 9.77
CA ARG A 95 22.22 0.59 9.38
C ARG A 95 22.79 -0.23 8.24
N LEU A 96 23.25 0.45 7.19
CA LEU A 96 24.02 -0.13 6.10
C LEU A 96 25.46 -0.44 6.57
N ARG A 97 25.87 -1.70 6.53
CA ARG A 97 27.14 -2.19 7.11
C ARG A 97 28.02 -2.81 6.05
N ALA A 98 29.35 -2.72 6.20
CA ALA A 98 30.32 -3.30 5.26
C ALA A 98 30.17 -4.82 4.99
N SER A 99 29.33 -5.53 5.76
CA SER A 99 28.89 -6.89 5.51
C SER A 99 27.35 -6.94 5.47
N ALA A 100 26.79 -7.95 4.80
CA ALA A 100 25.35 -8.19 4.78
C ALA A 100 24.74 -8.13 6.19
N SER A 101 23.62 -7.43 6.30
CA SER A 101 22.92 -7.20 7.57
C SER A 101 21.42 -7.40 7.38
N ALA A 102 20.75 -7.88 8.42
CA ALA A 102 19.32 -8.14 8.40
C ALA A 102 18.69 -7.75 9.74
N GLN A 103 17.45 -7.27 9.69
CA GLN A 103 16.63 -6.97 10.84
C GLN A 103 15.20 -7.44 10.59
N THR A 104 14.63 -8.10 11.59
CA THR A 104 13.25 -8.58 11.52
C THR A 104 12.41 -7.96 12.63
N ARG A 105 11.18 -7.59 12.30
CA ARG A 105 10.14 -7.17 13.24
C ARG A 105 8.90 -8.03 13.00
N ARG A 106 8.23 -8.40 14.08
CA ARG A 106 6.95 -9.10 14.05
C ARG A 106 5.94 -8.32 14.87
N ALA A 107 4.71 -8.32 14.41
CA ALA A 107 3.59 -7.72 15.12
C ALA A 107 2.34 -8.57 14.93
N ARG A 108 1.44 -8.46 15.90
CA ARG A 108 0.14 -9.11 15.90
C ARG A 108 -0.93 -8.07 16.20
N TRP A 109 -2.02 -8.10 15.43
CA TRP A 109 -3.23 -7.33 15.68
C TRP A 109 -4.44 -8.26 15.80
N GLY A 110 -5.43 -7.83 16.57
CA GLY A 110 -6.66 -8.60 16.79
C GLY A 110 -6.41 -9.95 17.48
N GLY A 111 -7.37 -10.86 17.33
CA GLY A 111 -7.37 -12.17 17.98
C GLY A 111 -7.99 -12.18 19.38
N ASP A 112 -8.43 -11.03 19.86
CA ASP A 112 -9.26 -10.87 21.07
C ASP A 112 -10.71 -10.58 20.66
N ALA A 113 -11.68 -11.01 21.50
CA ALA A 113 -13.09 -10.62 21.41
C ALA A 113 -13.79 -10.72 20.03
N GLY A 114 -13.39 -11.66 19.16
CA GLY A 114 -14.05 -11.91 17.87
C GLY A 114 -13.49 -11.13 16.68
N GLU A 115 -12.45 -10.30 16.87
CA GLU A 115 -11.73 -9.67 15.78
C GLU A 115 -10.77 -10.68 15.10
N PRO A 116 -10.69 -10.68 13.75
CA PRO A 116 -9.78 -11.56 13.03
C PRO A 116 -8.33 -11.22 13.39
N ALA A 117 -7.56 -12.24 13.80
CA ALA A 117 -6.14 -12.09 14.06
C ALA A 117 -5.37 -11.82 12.77
N LEU A 118 -4.31 -11.02 12.89
CA LEU A 118 -3.34 -10.75 11.84
C LEU A 118 -1.92 -10.80 12.42
N ASP A 119 -1.15 -11.82 12.03
CA ASP A 119 0.25 -12.01 12.40
C ASP A 119 1.14 -11.64 11.20
N VAL A 120 2.06 -10.68 11.40
CA VAL A 120 2.86 -10.08 10.31
C VAL A 120 4.34 -10.08 10.68
N ALA A 121 5.19 -10.37 9.69
CA ALA A 121 6.64 -10.26 9.78
C ALA A 121 7.18 -9.30 8.72
N LEU A 122 8.00 -8.35 9.14
CA LEU A 122 8.76 -7.43 8.29
C LEU A 122 10.26 -7.74 8.44
N GLU A 123 10.89 -8.13 7.34
CA GLU A 123 12.33 -8.34 7.25
C GLU A 123 12.96 -7.28 6.33
N VAL A 124 14.05 -6.67 6.79
CA VAL A 124 14.87 -5.74 6.02
C VAL A 124 16.27 -6.32 5.93
N VAL A 125 16.82 -6.41 4.72
CA VAL A 125 18.18 -6.87 4.46
C VAL A 125 18.91 -5.82 3.64
N GLY A 126 20.15 -5.53 4.02
CA GLY A 126 21.05 -4.64 3.28
C GLY A 126 22.35 -5.38 2.95
N GLU A 127 22.69 -5.44 1.68
CA GLU A 127 23.88 -6.11 1.15
C GLU A 127 24.79 -5.11 0.42
N PRO A 128 26.09 -5.03 0.75
CA PRO A 128 27.01 -4.17 0.02
C PRO A 128 27.18 -4.65 -1.43
N ARG A 129 27.19 -3.70 -2.37
CA ARG A 129 27.46 -3.90 -3.81
C ARG A 129 28.66 -3.07 -4.30
N GLY A 130 29.37 -2.41 -3.39
CA GLY A 130 30.52 -1.55 -3.63
C GLY A 130 30.86 -0.75 -2.37
N GLU A 131 31.65 0.31 -2.50
CA GLU A 131 32.05 1.16 -1.36
C GLU A 131 30.89 2.01 -0.81
N GLU A 132 30.00 2.50 -1.69
CA GLU A 132 28.87 3.37 -1.33
C GLU A 132 27.57 2.92 -2.00
N ARG A 133 27.45 1.63 -2.31
CA ARG A 133 26.28 1.06 -2.98
C ARG A 133 25.74 -0.16 -2.26
N TRP A 134 24.42 -0.23 -2.17
CA TRP A 134 23.71 -1.19 -1.35
C TRP A 134 22.53 -1.76 -2.11
N HIS A 135 22.40 -3.08 -2.14
CA HIS A 135 21.14 -3.74 -2.47
C HIS A 135 20.34 -3.88 -1.19
N VAL A 136 19.14 -3.30 -1.19
CA VAL A 136 18.22 -3.34 -0.06
C VAL A 136 17.03 -4.19 -0.46
N ARG A 137 16.66 -5.15 0.39
CA ARG A 137 15.49 -6.00 0.25
C ARG A 137 14.60 -5.82 1.48
N VAL A 138 13.37 -5.40 1.26
CA VAL A 138 12.31 -5.37 2.27
C VAL A 138 11.30 -6.46 1.93
N GLU A 139 10.97 -7.29 2.90
CA GLU A 139 10.00 -8.37 2.72
C GLU A 139 8.99 -8.37 3.86
N LEU A 140 7.73 -8.16 3.50
CA LEU A 140 6.60 -8.23 4.41
C LEU A 140 5.86 -9.54 4.17
N ARG A 141 5.60 -10.31 5.22
CA ARG A 141 4.92 -11.60 5.13
C ARG A 141 3.72 -11.63 6.05
N ASN A 142 2.64 -12.22 5.56
CA ASN A 142 1.51 -12.60 6.37
C ASN A 142 1.75 -14.00 6.93
N GLU A 143 1.93 -14.11 8.25
CA GLU A 143 2.14 -15.38 8.96
C GLU A 143 0.83 -15.89 9.62
N THR A 144 -0.31 -15.25 9.33
CA THR A 144 -1.60 -15.52 9.98
C THR A 144 -2.13 -16.92 9.68
N ALA A 145 -2.48 -17.64 10.75
CA ALA A 145 -3.26 -18.88 10.64
C ALA A 145 -4.74 -18.55 10.42
N ALA A 146 -5.23 -18.72 9.18
CA ALA A 146 -6.62 -18.46 8.81
C ALA A 146 -7.46 -19.75 8.76
N PRO A 147 -8.81 -19.66 8.89
CA PRO A 147 -9.72 -20.80 8.77
C PRO A 147 -9.63 -21.49 7.41
N SER A 148 -9.99 -22.78 7.33
CA SER A 148 -9.95 -23.55 6.09
C SER A 148 -10.82 -22.96 4.97
N ALA A 149 -11.91 -22.27 5.30
CA ALA A 149 -12.75 -21.57 4.33
C ALA A 149 -11.98 -20.52 3.52
N ALA A 150 -10.99 -19.86 4.13
CA ALA A 150 -10.13 -18.87 3.48
C ALA A 150 -9.29 -19.46 2.33
N ALA A 151 -9.09 -20.79 2.29
CA ALA A 151 -8.35 -21.44 1.22
C ALA A 151 -9.07 -21.33 -0.14
N ALA A 152 -10.41 -21.46 -0.12
CA ALA A 152 -11.23 -21.51 -1.33
C ALA A 152 -12.02 -20.22 -1.56
N ASP A 153 -12.33 -19.50 -0.48
CA ASP A 153 -13.13 -18.29 -0.52
C ASP A 153 -12.28 -17.07 -0.15
N ARG A 154 -12.21 -16.12 -1.07
CA ARG A 154 -11.51 -14.84 -0.87
C ARG A 154 -12.15 -14.04 0.27
N TRP A 155 -13.47 -14.05 0.38
CA TRP A 155 -14.17 -13.26 1.41
C TRP A 155 -13.81 -13.73 2.82
N SER A 156 -13.67 -15.05 2.99
CA SER A 156 -13.14 -15.65 4.21
C SER A 156 -11.64 -15.36 4.46
N ALA A 157 -10.88 -14.96 3.43
CA ALA A 157 -9.45 -14.65 3.54
C ALA A 157 -9.15 -13.18 3.86
N LEU A 158 -9.97 -12.24 3.37
CA LEU A 158 -9.75 -10.80 3.54
C LEU A 158 -9.65 -10.33 5.01
N PRO A 159 -10.42 -10.86 5.98
CA PRO A 159 -10.26 -10.52 7.41
C PRO A 159 -8.86 -10.83 7.97
N HIS A 160 -8.15 -11.77 7.33
CA HIS A 160 -6.82 -12.23 7.71
C HIS A 160 -5.74 -11.71 6.75
N ALA A 161 -6.05 -10.75 5.89
CA ALA A 161 -5.14 -10.17 4.92
C ALA A 161 -4.72 -8.75 5.30
N MET A 162 -3.57 -8.32 4.79
CA MET A 162 -3.21 -6.90 4.73
C MET A 162 -3.70 -6.34 3.40
N LEU A 163 -4.45 -5.24 3.42
CA LEU A 163 -5.02 -4.59 2.24
C LEU A 163 -4.28 -3.29 1.96
N SER A 164 -4.13 -2.91 0.70
CA SER A 164 -3.46 -1.66 0.29
C SER A 164 -2.10 -1.47 0.98
N VAL A 165 -1.23 -2.49 0.87
CA VAL A 165 0.09 -2.47 1.50
C VAL A 165 1.02 -1.53 0.73
N HIS A 166 1.57 -0.55 1.45
CA HIS A 166 2.60 0.36 0.96
C HIS A 166 3.83 0.32 1.87
N VAL A 167 5.02 0.33 1.28
CA VAL A 167 6.31 0.38 2.00
C VAL A 167 6.93 1.76 1.79
N VAL A 168 7.46 2.36 2.84
CA VAL A 168 8.18 3.65 2.79
C VAL A 168 9.58 3.44 3.33
N LEU A 169 10.59 3.81 2.54
CA LEU A 169 11.99 3.81 2.93
C LEU A 169 12.51 5.24 2.91
N GLU A 170 13.09 5.71 4.01
CA GLU A 170 13.67 7.06 4.12
C GLU A 170 15.14 6.97 4.52
N LEU A 171 16.05 7.38 3.63
CA LEU A 171 17.48 7.44 3.88
C LEU A 171 17.83 8.67 4.72
N GLY A 172 18.61 8.49 5.77
CA GLY A 172 19.18 9.61 6.52
C GLY A 172 20.35 10.31 5.80
N ALA A 173 20.94 9.66 4.79
CA ALA A 173 21.99 10.20 3.92
C ALA A 173 22.14 9.35 2.66
N GLY A 174 22.32 10.01 1.51
CA GLY A 174 22.42 9.35 0.21
C GLY A 174 21.10 9.43 -0.57
N ARG A 175 20.97 8.59 -1.60
CA ARG A 175 19.79 8.49 -2.45
C ARG A 175 19.51 7.07 -2.88
N PHE A 176 18.29 6.81 -3.33
CA PHE A 176 17.93 5.60 -4.07
C PHE A 176 18.21 5.78 -5.56
N VAL A 177 18.57 4.69 -6.24
CA VAL A 177 18.67 4.66 -7.71
C VAL A 177 17.26 4.46 -8.27
N SER A 178 16.91 5.20 -9.32
CA SER A 178 15.59 5.08 -9.95
C SER A 178 15.33 3.63 -10.39
N PRO A 179 14.14 3.07 -10.09
CA PRO A 179 13.72 1.75 -10.56
C PRO A 179 13.71 1.63 -12.09
N LEU A 180 13.66 2.76 -12.82
CA LEU A 180 13.65 2.81 -14.28
C LEU A 180 15.05 2.70 -14.90
N GLU A 181 16.11 2.91 -14.10
CA GLU A 181 17.49 2.70 -14.53
C GLU A 181 17.85 1.22 -14.61
N THR A 182 18.92 0.86 -15.33
CA THR A 182 19.28 -0.55 -15.59
C THR A 182 19.47 -1.37 -14.32
N GLU A 183 20.12 -0.80 -13.30
CA GLU A 183 20.34 -1.48 -12.02
C GLU A 183 19.03 -1.60 -11.22
N GLY A 184 18.18 -0.56 -11.25
CA GLY A 184 16.83 -0.61 -10.69
C GLY A 184 15.98 -1.71 -11.33
N ARG A 185 16.03 -1.84 -12.66
CA ARG A 185 15.35 -2.91 -13.42
C ARG A 185 15.87 -4.32 -13.09
N GLY A 186 17.05 -4.43 -12.50
CA GLY A 186 17.60 -5.70 -12.02
C GLY A 186 16.95 -6.21 -10.74
N CYS A 187 16.26 -5.34 -10.00
CA CYS A 187 15.59 -5.66 -8.74
C CYS A 187 14.29 -6.45 -8.99
N ARG A 188 14.02 -7.44 -8.14
CA ARG A 188 12.85 -8.32 -8.28
C ARG A 188 11.79 -8.00 -7.24
N ASN A 189 10.84 -7.16 -7.66
CA ASN A 189 9.71 -6.76 -6.84
C ASN A 189 8.54 -7.75 -6.99
N VAL A 190 7.84 -8.01 -5.88
CA VAL A 190 6.66 -8.88 -5.81
C VAL A 190 5.57 -8.12 -5.09
N ASN A 191 4.40 -8.00 -5.74
CA ASN A 191 3.21 -7.36 -5.18
C ASN A 191 3.42 -5.88 -4.78
N THR A 192 4.36 -5.19 -5.43
CA THR A 192 4.69 -3.78 -5.17
C THR A 192 5.39 -3.16 -6.37
N TRP A 193 5.27 -1.85 -6.50
CA TRP A 193 5.95 -1.03 -7.50
C TRP A 193 6.80 0.02 -6.79
N PRO A 194 8.15 -0.10 -6.83
CA PRO A 194 9.02 0.93 -6.28
C PRO A 194 8.92 2.21 -7.10
N VAL A 195 8.82 3.35 -6.43
CA VAL A 195 8.88 4.69 -7.01
C VAL A 195 9.66 5.63 -6.11
N LEU A 196 10.45 6.51 -6.71
CA LEU A 196 11.07 7.63 -5.99
C LEU A 196 9.97 8.60 -5.58
N ALA A 197 10.00 9.08 -4.33
CA ALA A 197 8.92 9.89 -3.78
C ALA A 197 9.36 11.26 -3.27
N SER A 198 10.67 11.51 -3.15
CA SER A 198 11.21 12.82 -2.77
C SER A 198 12.04 13.44 -3.90
N PRO A 199 12.14 14.77 -3.99
CA PRO A 199 12.99 15.43 -4.99
C PRO A 199 14.49 15.12 -4.86
N ASP A 200 14.93 14.76 -3.66
CA ASP A 200 16.33 14.44 -3.34
C ASP A 200 16.63 12.94 -3.50
N ASP A 201 15.66 12.14 -3.96
CA ASP A 201 15.74 10.68 -4.14
C ASP A 201 16.03 9.89 -2.86
N ASP A 202 15.93 10.51 -1.69
CA ASP A 202 16.16 9.90 -0.38
C ASP A 202 14.94 9.20 0.20
N VAL A 203 13.78 9.25 -0.48
CA VAL A 203 12.59 8.48 -0.13
C VAL A 203 12.13 7.64 -1.31
N LEU A 204 11.92 6.35 -1.04
CA LEU A 204 11.37 5.38 -1.99
C LEU A 204 10.11 4.74 -1.41
N VAL A 205 9.05 4.71 -2.21
CA VAL A 205 7.76 4.10 -1.85
C VAL A 205 7.57 2.84 -2.68
N GLY A 206 7.31 1.71 -2.02
CA GLY A 206 6.76 0.52 -2.64
C GLY A 206 5.25 0.63 -2.70
N ALA A 207 4.72 1.12 -3.81
CA ALA A 207 3.29 1.37 -3.98
C ALA A 207 2.52 0.11 -4.38
N ALA A 208 1.25 0.03 -3.97
CA ALA A 208 0.31 -0.99 -4.43
C ALA A 208 -0.08 -0.79 -5.90
N ILE A 209 0.06 0.42 -6.46
CA ILE A 209 -0.26 0.74 -7.84
C ILE A 209 0.98 1.28 -8.58
N VAL A 210 0.96 1.23 -9.90
CA VAL A 210 2.05 1.79 -10.71
C VAL A 210 1.93 3.30 -10.71
N LEU A 211 2.99 3.98 -10.29
CA LEU A 211 3.10 5.44 -10.30
C LEU A 211 4.36 5.86 -11.07
N PRO A 212 4.42 7.09 -11.61
CA PRO A 212 5.68 7.67 -12.03
C PRO A 212 6.58 7.95 -10.83
N ASP A 213 7.89 8.10 -11.06
CA ASP A 213 8.79 8.69 -10.06
C ASP A 213 8.37 10.14 -9.77
N HIS A 214 8.49 10.53 -8.51
CA HIS A 214 8.04 11.80 -7.93
C HIS A 214 6.55 12.07 -8.16
N PRO A 215 5.65 11.18 -7.69
CA PRO A 215 4.22 11.43 -7.80
C PRO A 215 3.87 12.67 -6.99
N GLU A 216 3.23 13.65 -7.65
CA GLU A 216 2.75 14.87 -7.01
C GLU A 216 1.25 14.77 -6.78
N LEU A 217 0.80 15.23 -5.62
CA LEU A 217 -0.63 15.48 -5.38
C LEU A 217 -1.01 16.85 -5.96
N SER A 218 -2.09 16.88 -6.72
CA SER A 218 -2.62 18.01 -7.46
C SER A 218 -3.15 19.04 -6.47
N PRO A 219 -2.77 20.33 -6.59
CA PRO A 219 -3.31 21.39 -5.75
C PRO A 219 -4.81 21.64 -5.98
N GLN A 220 -5.35 21.17 -7.11
CA GLN A 220 -6.77 21.24 -7.45
C GLN A 220 -7.54 20.01 -6.97
N SER A 221 -6.86 19.03 -6.39
CA SER A 221 -7.50 17.91 -5.71
C SER A 221 -8.48 18.46 -4.70
N LEU A 222 -9.73 18.02 -4.81
CA LEU A 222 -10.86 18.48 -4.00
C LEU A 222 -10.79 17.97 -2.55
N GLY A 223 -9.62 18.03 -1.91
CA GLY A 223 -9.41 17.73 -0.50
C GLY A 223 -10.06 16.42 -0.07
N SER A 224 -9.34 15.31 -0.25
CA SER A 224 -9.77 13.93 0.03
C SER A 224 -10.87 13.37 -0.88
N LEU A 225 -10.86 13.67 -2.18
CA LEU A 225 -11.56 12.80 -3.14
C LEU A 225 -10.75 11.59 -3.57
N PHE A 226 -9.59 11.40 -2.93
CA PHE A 226 -8.63 10.33 -3.20
C PHE A 226 -8.24 10.27 -4.66
N ASP A 227 -7.39 11.22 -5.04
CA ASP A 227 -6.25 11.01 -5.93
C ASP A 227 -5.77 12.40 -6.32
N GLY A 228 -4.68 12.93 -5.77
CA GLY A 228 -4.13 14.18 -6.29
C GLY A 228 -3.61 14.09 -7.74
N THR A 229 -4.14 13.26 -8.63
CA THR A 229 -3.64 13.10 -10.00
C THR A 229 -4.79 13.11 -11.02
N GLU A 230 -4.50 12.80 -12.27
CA GLU A 230 -5.47 12.82 -13.37
C GLU A 230 -6.57 11.73 -13.26
N ILE A 231 -6.59 10.90 -12.20
CA ILE A 231 -7.57 9.81 -12.00
C ILE A 231 -8.83 10.29 -11.25
N GLU A 232 -8.88 11.54 -10.74
CA GLU A 232 -10.08 12.10 -10.07
C GLU A 232 -11.33 12.15 -10.97
N GLU A 233 -11.17 12.48 -12.26
CA GLU A 233 -12.32 12.56 -13.18
C GLU A 233 -12.93 11.18 -13.43
N ALA A 234 -12.08 10.15 -13.54
CA ALA A 234 -12.53 8.77 -13.72
C ALA A 234 -13.29 8.26 -12.47
N LEU A 235 -12.82 8.63 -11.28
CA LEU A 235 -13.46 8.31 -10.00
C LEU A 235 -14.81 9.04 -9.86
N TRP A 236 -14.84 10.35 -10.16
CA TRP A 236 -16.07 11.14 -10.17
C TRP A 236 -17.10 10.59 -11.17
N LEU A 237 -16.70 10.35 -12.42
CA LEU A 237 -17.56 9.75 -13.44
C LEU A 237 -18.05 8.36 -13.02
N HIS A 238 -17.19 7.54 -12.40
CA HIS A 238 -17.62 6.24 -11.91
C HIS A 238 -18.68 6.38 -10.81
N LEU A 239 -18.52 7.31 -9.86
CA LEU A 239 -19.51 7.59 -8.83
C LEU A 239 -20.86 8.03 -9.42
N GLN A 240 -20.88 8.79 -10.51
CA GLN A 240 -22.11 9.15 -11.22
C GLN A 240 -22.83 7.95 -11.86
N THR A 241 -22.12 6.85 -12.10
CA THR A 241 -22.65 5.62 -12.72
C THR A 241 -23.06 4.54 -11.72
N LEU A 242 -22.82 4.75 -10.42
CA LEU A 242 -23.19 3.77 -9.40
C LEU A 242 -24.70 3.64 -9.27
N SER A 243 -25.15 2.40 -9.09
CA SER A 243 -26.55 2.11 -8.79
C SER A 243 -26.92 2.54 -7.37
N PRO A 244 -28.22 2.74 -7.07
CA PRO A 244 -28.69 3.05 -5.72
C PRO A 244 -28.25 2.02 -4.67
N ASP A 245 -28.16 0.73 -5.04
CA ASP A 245 -27.76 -0.34 -4.14
C ASP A 245 -26.24 -0.29 -3.85
N GLU A 246 -25.42 0.04 -4.84
CA GLU A 246 -23.97 0.27 -4.65
C GLU A 246 -23.71 1.50 -3.79
N LEU A 247 -24.49 2.57 -3.97
CA LEU A 247 -24.41 3.78 -3.14
C LEU A 247 -24.84 3.52 -1.70
N ALA A 248 -25.88 2.72 -1.48
CA ALA A 248 -26.30 2.30 -0.14
C ALA A 248 -25.22 1.46 0.55
N ALA A 249 -24.56 0.56 -0.19
CA ALA A 249 -23.46 -0.23 0.35
C ALA A 249 -22.22 0.62 0.70
N ILE A 250 -21.96 1.69 -0.05
CA ILE A 250 -20.92 2.68 0.30
C ILE A 250 -21.35 3.51 1.52
N ALA A 251 -22.62 3.89 1.64
CA ALA A 251 -23.12 4.60 2.82
C ALA A 251 -23.04 3.76 4.12
N GLU A 252 -22.91 2.45 4.00
CA GLU A 252 -22.68 1.53 5.11
C GLU A 252 -21.18 1.20 5.34
N SER A 253 -20.26 1.72 4.51
CA SER A 253 -18.81 1.43 4.59
C SER A 253 -18.04 2.39 5.51
N ASP A 254 -16.70 2.24 5.53
CA ASP A 254 -15.75 3.05 6.30
C ASP A 254 -16.08 4.56 6.27
N PRO A 255 -16.13 5.26 7.42
CA PRO A 255 -16.41 6.70 7.49
C PRO A 255 -15.55 7.55 6.54
N THR A 256 -14.29 7.19 6.35
CA THR A 256 -13.35 7.89 5.48
C THR A 256 -13.77 7.79 4.01
N VAL A 257 -14.20 6.60 3.59
CA VAL A 257 -14.70 6.35 2.23
C VAL A 257 -16.02 7.08 2.00
N ARG A 258 -16.92 7.08 3.00
CA ARG A 258 -18.18 7.84 2.94
C ARG A 258 -17.94 9.33 2.79
N ASP A 259 -17.07 9.90 3.62
CA ASP A 259 -16.77 11.33 3.57
C ASP A 259 -16.15 11.73 2.22
N ALA A 260 -15.33 10.86 1.60
CA ALA A 260 -14.83 11.09 0.26
C ALA A 260 -15.92 11.01 -0.80
N VAL A 261 -16.79 10.00 -0.77
CA VAL A 261 -17.90 9.86 -1.72
C VAL A 261 -18.90 11.02 -1.61
N ASP A 262 -19.26 11.43 -0.40
CA ASP A 262 -20.19 12.55 -0.16
C ASP A 262 -19.62 13.88 -0.67
N ARG A 263 -18.32 14.12 -0.48
CA ARG A 263 -17.64 15.26 -1.09
C ARG A 263 -17.64 15.19 -2.62
N ALA A 264 -17.35 14.03 -3.21
CA ALA A 264 -17.31 13.87 -4.67
C ALA A 264 -18.69 14.12 -5.31
N ARG A 265 -19.76 13.73 -4.63
CA ARG A 265 -21.14 13.93 -5.11
C ARG A 265 -21.63 15.37 -4.96
N THR A 266 -21.09 16.12 -4.02
CA THR A 266 -21.46 17.52 -3.76
C THR A 266 -20.57 18.52 -4.50
N ALA A 267 -19.44 18.07 -5.07
CA ALA A 267 -18.62 18.85 -5.98
C ALA A 267 -19.43 19.29 -7.23
N ALA A 268 -19.37 20.57 -7.59
CA ALA A 268 -20.10 21.10 -8.73
C ALA A 268 -19.33 20.87 -10.04
N ALA A 269 -20.03 20.78 -11.18
CA ALA A 269 -19.41 20.61 -12.49
C ALA A 269 -18.25 21.60 -12.82
N PRO A 270 -18.29 22.89 -12.41
CA PRO A 270 -17.16 23.81 -12.60
C PRO A 270 -15.92 23.48 -11.76
N ASP A 271 -16.06 22.71 -10.67
CA ASP A 271 -14.94 22.26 -9.85
C ASP A 271 -14.22 21.07 -10.51
N VAL A 272 -14.94 20.26 -11.30
CA VAL A 272 -14.39 19.16 -12.11
C VAL A 272 -13.62 19.69 -13.33
N GLU A 273 -14.12 20.75 -13.99
CA GLU A 273 -13.41 21.40 -15.10
C GLU A 273 -12.04 22.00 -14.70
N ARG A 274 -11.82 22.22 -13.39
CA ARG A 274 -10.56 22.73 -12.84
C ARG A 274 -9.56 21.63 -12.50
N LEU A 275 -9.87 20.35 -12.75
CA LEU A 275 -8.94 19.22 -12.61
C LEU A 275 -8.02 19.03 -13.84
N HIS A 276 -8.19 19.87 -14.87
CA HIS A 276 -7.37 19.94 -16.08
C HIS A 276 -6.49 21.20 -16.13
#